data_AF-A0A183FR85-F1
#
_entry.id   AF-A0A183FR85-F1
#
_cell.length_a   1.000
_cell.length_b   1.000
_cell.length_c   1.000
_cell.angle_alpha   90.00
_cell.angle_beta   90.00
_cell.angle_gamma   90.00
#
_symmetry.space_group_name_H-M   'P 1'
#
loop_
_entity.id
_entity.type
_entity.pdbx_description
1 polymer ?
#
loop_
_entity_poly.entity_id
_entity_poly.type
_entity_poly.pdbx_seq_one_letter_code
_entity_poly.pdbx_strand_id
1 'polypeptide(L)'
;MPTVSSCKANLTKALTALEALKGNITPSLLSTVDANDRNQYQAFDARLRQLQTTIADIRSALHNIGDRRNAFLDVVRSSSDQRADQAAYDIYMQETRVDDAVVQAESLLITLQCVQPRRSAVADGGLSLLADSADDAAI
;
A
#
# COMPACT_ATOMS: atom_id res chain seq x y z
N MET A 1 13.96 28.26 -7.24
CA MET A 1 14.60 27.58 -6.10
C MET A 1 13.50 27.24 -5.08
N PRO A 2 13.42 26.00 -4.57
CA PRO A 2 12.42 25.65 -3.56
C PRO A 2 12.70 26.43 -2.26
N THR A 3 11.63 26.92 -1.62
CA THR A 3 11.65 27.63 -0.34
C THR A 3 10.99 26.79 0.75
N VAL A 4 11.29 27.08 2.01
CA VAL A 4 10.64 26.45 3.19
C VAL A 4 9.11 26.45 3.05
N SER A 5 8.52 27.59 2.69
CA SER A 5 7.07 27.72 2.48
C SER A 5 6.56 26.81 1.35
N SER A 6 7.30 26.67 0.25
CA SER A 6 6.93 25.77 -0.84
C SER A 6 7.05 24.30 -0.46
N CYS A 7 8.08 23.93 0.32
CA CYS A 7 8.28 22.57 0.80
C CYS A 7 7.19 22.17 1.80
N LYS A 8 6.86 23.07 2.73
CA LYS A 8 5.71 22.94 3.64
C LYS A 8 4.42 22.67 2.87
N ALA A 9 4.10 23.52 1.89
CA ALA A 9 2.88 23.35 1.09
C ALA A 9 2.85 22.02 0.32
N ASN A 10 3.99 21.59 -0.23
CA ASN A 10 4.09 20.32 -0.95
C ASN A 10 3.92 19.10 -0.04
N LEU A 11 4.52 19.12 1.14
CA LEU A 11 4.35 18.05 2.13
C LEU A 11 2.91 18.00 2.65
N THR A 12 2.28 19.16 2.91
CA THR A 12 0.85 19.20 3.28
C THR A 12 -0.02 18.59 2.19
N LYS A 13 0.21 18.92 0.92
CA LYS A 13 -0.53 18.32 -0.20
C LYS A 13 -0.37 16.80 -0.25
N ALA A 14 0.85 16.29 -0.03
CA ALA A 14 1.11 14.85 -0.01
C ALA A 14 0.36 14.16 1.15
N LEU A 15 0.31 14.77 2.33
CA LEU A 15 -0.45 14.28 3.47
C LEU A 15 -1.96 14.28 3.20
N THR A 16 -2.50 15.36 2.64
CA THR A 16 -3.93 15.42 2.27
C THR A 16 -4.30 14.35 1.24
N ALA A 17 -3.42 14.07 0.28
CA ALA A 17 -3.62 13.00 -0.69
C ALA A 17 -3.64 11.61 -0.02
N LEU A 18 -2.74 11.36 0.94
CA LEU A 18 -2.72 10.11 1.71
C LEU A 18 -4.01 9.93 2.53
N GLU A 19 -4.48 10.98 3.23
CA GLU A 19 -5.72 10.89 4.01
C GLU A 19 -6.95 10.68 3.11
N ALA A 20 -6.99 11.33 1.94
CA ALA A 20 -8.04 11.09 0.96
C ALA A 20 -8.04 9.63 0.46
N LEU A 21 -6.86 9.06 0.20
CA LEU A 21 -6.73 7.64 -0.16
C LEU A 21 -7.21 6.72 0.96
N LYS A 22 -6.83 6.97 2.21
CA LYS A 22 -7.28 6.20 3.38
C LYS A 22 -8.81 6.25 3.53
N GLY A 23 -9.42 7.42 3.34
CA GLY A 23 -10.87 7.60 3.41
C GLY A 23 -11.65 6.89 2.29
N ASN A 24 -11.02 6.66 1.14
CA ASN A 24 -11.63 5.97 0.00
C ASN A 24 -11.58 4.44 0.09
N ILE A 25 -10.91 3.88 1.10
CA ILE A 25 -10.85 2.43 1.31
C ILE A 25 -12.23 1.94 1.74
N THR A 26 -12.90 1.27 0.82
CA THR A 26 -14.25 0.76 1.06
C THR A 26 -14.19 -0.34 2.14
N PRO A 27 -15.09 -0.35 3.15
CA PRO A 27 -15.13 -1.40 4.17
C PRO A 27 -15.24 -2.83 3.61
N SER A 28 -15.84 -2.96 2.42
CA SER A 28 -15.92 -4.22 1.68
C SER A 28 -14.55 -4.81 1.32
N LEU A 29 -13.51 -3.98 1.21
CA LEU A 29 -12.12 -4.42 1.00
C LEU A 29 -11.51 -5.05 2.24
N LEU A 30 -12.06 -4.80 3.43
CA LEU A 30 -11.56 -5.32 4.70
C LEU A 30 -12.34 -6.56 5.18
N SER A 31 -13.48 -6.89 4.57
CA SER A 31 -14.34 -8.03 4.96
C SER A 31 -13.82 -9.37 4.43
N THR A 32 -13.90 -10.49 5.14
CA THR A 32 -13.54 -11.80 4.56
C THR A 32 -14.65 -12.28 3.61
N VAL A 33 -14.34 -12.54 2.33
CA VAL A 33 -15.29 -13.17 1.40
C VAL A 33 -15.24 -14.67 1.60
N ASP A 34 -16.41 -15.28 1.79
CA ASP A 34 -16.56 -16.73 1.87
C ASP A 34 -16.35 -17.32 0.47
N ALA A 35 -15.32 -18.15 0.31
CA ALA A 35 -14.91 -18.70 -0.99
C ALA A 35 -15.94 -19.70 -1.58
N ASN A 36 -16.98 -20.05 -0.83
CA ASN A 36 -17.99 -21.03 -1.23
C ASN A 36 -19.10 -20.48 -2.14
N ASP A 37 -19.19 -19.18 -2.35
CA ASP A 37 -20.24 -18.61 -3.18
C ASP A 37 -19.81 -18.51 -4.66
N ARG A 38 -20.16 -19.55 -5.44
CA ARG A 38 -19.74 -19.73 -6.85
C ARG A 38 -20.19 -18.60 -7.79
N ASN A 39 -21.15 -17.77 -7.40
CA ASN A 39 -21.57 -16.60 -8.17
C ASN A 39 -20.69 -15.36 -7.91
N GLN A 40 -19.72 -15.43 -6.99
CA GLN A 40 -18.90 -14.29 -6.57
C GLN A 40 -17.50 -14.23 -7.22
N TYR A 41 -17.15 -15.12 -8.16
CA TYR A 41 -15.81 -15.10 -8.79
C TYR A 41 -15.47 -13.75 -9.45
N GLN A 42 -16.40 -13.14 -10.19
CA GLN A 42 -16.18 -11.82 -10.79
C GLN A 42 -16.04 -10.70 -9.74
N ALA A 43 -16.84 -10.78 -8.67
CA ALA A 43 -16.77 -9.83 -7.55
C ALA A 43 -15.44 -9.99 -6.78
N PHE A 44 -14.96 -11.22 -6.64
CA PHE A 44 -13.67 -11.55 -6.03
C PHE A 44 -12.50 -11.02 -6.87
N ASP A 45 -12.48 -11.24 -8.18
CA ASP A 45 -11.43 -10.72 -9.07
C ASP A 45 -11.42 -9.19 -9.15
N ALA A 46 -12.60 -8.55 -9.18
CA ALA A 46 -12.70 -7.09 -9.11
C ALA A 46 -12.14 -6.56 -7.79
N ARG A 47 -12.45 -7.23 -6.69
CA ARG A 47 -11.95 -6.89 -5.37
C ARG A 47 -10.44 -7.10 -5.23
N LEU A 48 -9.89 -8.19 -5.76
CA LEU A 48 -8.45 -8.44 -5.74
C LEU A 48 -7.69 -7.35 -6.50
N ARG A 49 -8.20 -6.96 -7.68
CA ARG A 49 -7.66 -5.83 -8.44
C ARG A 49 -7.74 -4.53 -7.64
N GLN A 50 -8.88 -4.25 -7.01
CA GLN A 50 -9.04 -3.05 -6.19
C GLN A 50 -8.07 -3.04 -4.99
N LEU A 51 -7.88 -4.17 -4.30
CA LEU A 51 -6.89 -4.32 -3.22
C LEU A 51 -5.46 -4.03 -3.73
N GLN A 52 -5.08 -4.59 -4.87
CA GLN A 52 -3.76 -4.37 -5.46
C GLN A 52 -3.53 -2.91 -5.83
N THR A 53 -4.53 -2.26 -6.45
CA THR A 53 -4.47 -0.82 -6.76
C THR A 53 -4.34 0.01 -5.49
N THR A 54 -5.18 -0.23 -4.47
CA THR A 54 -5.09 0.49 -3.19
C THR A 54 -3.74 0.31 -2.51
N ILE A 55 -3.18 -0.90 -2.51
CA ILE A 55 -1.83 -1.15 -1.96
C ILE A 55 -0.76 -0.35 -2.73
N ALA A 56 -0.84 -0.33 -4.06
CA ALA A 56 0.08 0.44 -4.90
C ALA A 56 -0.05 1.96 -4.64
N ASP A 57 -1.27 2.47 -4.53
CA ASP A 57 -1.56 3.88 -4.29
C ASP A 57 -1.03 4.33 -2.93
N ILE A 58 -1.26 3.56 -1.85
CA ILE A 58 -0.74 3.90 -0.52
C ILE A 58 0.80 3.86 -0.50
N ARG A 59 1.43 2.88 -1.16
CA ARG A 59 2.90 2.83 -1.28
C ARG A 59 3.45 4.05 -2.02
N SER A 60 2.80 4.43 -3.12
CA SER A 60 3.18 5.62 -3.90
C SER A 60 3.04 6.90 -3.07
N ALA A 61 1.95 7.03 -2.31
CA ALA A 61 1.73 8.17 -1.43
C ALA A 61 2.78 8.26 -0.31
N LEU A 62 3.12 7.13 0.33
CA LEU A 62 4.20 7.06 1.32
C LEU A 62 5.55 7.47 0.75
N HIS A 63 5.89 6.97 -0.45
CA HIS A 63 7.13 7.34 -1.12
C HIS A 63 7.19 8.84 -1.41
N ASN A 64 6.10 9.41 -1.96
CA ASN A 64 6.00 10.84 -2.24
C ASN A 64 6.14 11.68 -0.95
N ILE A 65 5.53 11.27 0.17
CA ILE A 65 5.72 11.94 1.47
C ILE A 65 7.20 11.92 1.88
N GLY A 66 7.87 10.77 1.75
CA GLY A 66 9.31 10.65 2.00
C GLY A 66 10.14 11.62 1.17
N ASP A 67 9.88 11.66 -0.14
CA ASP A 67 10.59 12.56 -1.07
C ASP A 67 10.36 14.04 -0.72
N ARG A 68 9.12 14.43 -0.40
CA ARG A 68 8.80 15.81 -0.01
C ARG A 68 9.42 16.19 1.33
N ARG A 69 9.46 15.26 2.30
CA ARG A 69 10.13 15.47 3.58
C ARG A 69 11.63 15.67 3.39
N ASN A 70 12.27 14.85 2.57
CA ASN A 70 13.70 14.98 2.26
C ASN A 70 14.00 16.30 1.56
N ALA A 71 13.21 16.69 0.56
CA ALA A 71 13.36 17.99 -0.11
C ALA A 71 13.18 19.17 0.86
N PHE A 72 12.28 19.06 1.85
CA PHE A 72 12.14 20.08 2.89
C PHE A 72 13.41 20.14 3.75
N LEU A 73 13.89 19.01 4.25
CA LEU A 73 15.13 18.95 5.04
C LEU A 73 16.33 19.53 4.29
N ASP A 74 16.47 19.26 2.99
CA ASP A 74 17.58 19.78 2.19
C ASP A 74 17.50 21.30 2.05
N VAL A 75 16.30 21.86 1.86
CA VAL A 75 16.11 23.33 1.85
C VAL A 75 16.49 23.94 3.19
N VAL A 76 16.05 23.35 4.31
CA VAL A 76 16.37 23.82 5.66
C VAL A 76 17.89 23.79 5.89
N ARG A 77 18.56 22.70 5.51
CA ARG A 77 20.03 22.54 5.64
C ARG A 77 20.83 23.54 4.81
N SER A 78 20.30 23.92 3.65
CA SER A 78 20.95 24.89 2.75
C SER A 78 20.57 26.35 3.02
N SER A 79 19.70 26.61 4.02
CA SER A 79 19.21 27.94 4.33
C SER A 79 20.27 28.83 4.98
N SER A 80 20.25 30.11 4.65
CA SER A 80 21.04 31.15 5.31
C SER A 80 20.62 31.37 6.78
N ASP A 81 19.37 31.07 7.14
CA ASP A 81 18.87 31.09 8.52
C ASP A 81 18.46 29.69 8.96
N GLN A 82 19.44 28.78 8.97
CA GLN A 82 19.25 27.38 9.28
C GLN A 82 18.54 27.16 10.63
N ARG A 83 18.81 27.99 11.65
CA ARG A 83 18.18 27.81 12.97
C ARG A 83 16.69 28.15 12.95
N ALA A 84 16.31 29.28 12.35
CA ALA A 84 14.91 29.65 12.25
C ALA A 84 14.13 28.64 11.39
N ASP A 85 14.72 28.23 10.26
CA ASP A 85 14.07 27.30 9.34
C ASP A 85 13.99 25.87 9.89
N GLN A 86 14.97 25.43 10.67
CA GLN A 86 14.90 24.15 11.39
C GLN A 86 13.80 24.18 12.44
N ALA A 87 13.69 25.25 13.23
CA ALA A 87 12.60 25.39 14.19
C ALA A 87 11.22 25.39 13.51
N ALA A 88 11.09 26.08 12.36
CA ALA A 88 9.86 26.07 11.57
C ALA A 88 9.52 24.68 11.01
N TYR A 89 10.53 23.91 10.59
CA TYR A 89 10.37 22.51 10.19
C TYR A 89 9.91 21.63 11.35
N ASP A 90 10.58 21.71 12.51
CA ASP A 90 10.27 20.88 13.67
C ASP A 90 8.84 21.15 14.18
N ILE A 91 8.45 22.42 14.30
CA ILE A 91 7.09 22.84 14.65
C ILE A 91 6.09 22.25 13.65
N TYR A 92 6.35 22.39 12.36
CA TYR A 92 5.46 21.86 11.33
C TYR A 92 5.28 20.34 11.43
N MET A 93 6.38 19.60 11.61
CA MET A 93 6.35 18.14 11.72
C MET A 93 5.57 17.68 12.95
N GLN A 94 5.72 18.39 14.07
CA GLN A 94 4.98 18.15 15.30
C GLN A 94 3.48 18.46 15.15
N GLU A 95 3.13 19.60 14.56
CA GLU A 95 1.73 20.03 14.37
C GLU A 95 0.96 19.12 13.42
N THR A 96 1.60 18.73 12.31
CA THR A 96 0.97 17.91 11.27
C THR A 96 1.03 16.40 11.54
N ARG A 97 1.81 15.99 12.55
CA ARG A 97 1.96 14.57 12.95
C ARG A 97 2.29 13.66 11.77
N VAL A 98 3.22 14.10 10.93
CA VAL A 98 3.62 13.37 9.71
C VAL A 98 4.04 11.94 10.04
N ASP A 99 4.81 11.76 11.10
CA ASP A 99 5.29 10.43 11.52
C ASP A 99 4.12 9.51 11.91
N ASP A 100 3.13 10.00 12.64
CA ASP A 100 1.93 9.23 12.99
C ASP A 100 1.14 8.83 11.73
N ALA A 101 1.00 9.75 10.76
CA ALA A 101 0.29 9.49 9.52
C ALA A 101 0.98 8.41 8.67
N VAL A 102 2.32 8.43 8.62
CA VAL A 102 3.14 7.40 7.96
C VAL A 102 2.93 6.05 8.65
N VAL A 103 3.06 5.98 9.97
CA VAL A 103 2.88 4.73 10.74
C VAL A 103 1.49 4.14 10.55
N GLN A 104 0.44 4.96 10.57
CA GLN A 104 -0.92 4.50 10.34
C GLN A 104 -1.10 3.92 8.92
N ALA A 105 -0.52 4.56 7.91
CA ALA A 105 -0.59 4.08 6.53
C ALA A 105 0.20 2.79 6.31
N GLU A 106 1.35 2.63 6.97
CA GLU A 106 2.11 1.37 6.96
C GLU A 106 1.34 0.23 7.65
N SER A 107 0.71 0.50 8.80
CA SER A 107 -0.16 -0.46 9.49
C SER A 107 -1.35 -0.90 8.62
N LEU A 108 -1.94 0.06 7.89
CA LEU A 108 -3.00 -0.22 6.94
C LEU A 108 -2.52 -1.08 5.77
N LEU A 109 -1.32 -0.82 5.23
CA LEU A 109 -0.71 -1.68 4.21
C LEU A 109 -0.53 -3.11 4.69
N ILE A 110 -0.06 -3.31 5.93
CA ILE A 110 0.08 -4.65 6.52
C ILE A 110 -1.29 -5.33 6.60
N THR A 111 -2.31 -4.60 7.06
CA THR A 111 -3.68 -5.12 7.14
C THR A 111 -4.20 -5.54 5.78
N LEU A 112 -4.05 -4.70 4.75
CA LEU A 112 -4.48 -4.96 3.37
C LEU A 112 -3.76 -6.17 2.76
N GLN A 113 -2.47 -6.36 3.07
CA GLN A 113 -1.69 -7.52 2.62
C GLN A 113 -2.11 -8.81 3.33
N CYS A 114 -2.51 -8.74 4.61
CA CYS A 114 -2.99 -9.89 5.36
C CYS A 114 -4.37 -10.38 4.88
N VAL A 115 -5.24 -9.45 4.47
CA VAL A 115 -6.57 -9.80 3.91
C VAL A 115 -6.51 -10.15 2.42
N GLN A 116 -5.37 -9.92 1.76
CA GLN A 116 -5.18 -10.33 0.38
C GLN A 116 -5.20 -11.88 0.34
N PRO A 117 -6.18 -12.50 -0.32
CA PRO A 117 -6.24 -13.95 -0.40
C PRO A 117 -4.99 -14.44 -1.14
N ARG A 118 -4.17 -15.27 -0.45
CA ARG A 118 -3.09 -15.99 -1.11
C ARG A 118 -3.75 -16.91 -2.13
N ARG A 119 -3.49 -16.72 -3.43
CA ARG A 119 -3.80 -17.76 -4.42
C ARG A 119 -3.10 -19.01 -3.91
N SER A 120 -3.88 -19.97 -3.42
CA SER A 120 -3.38 -21.29 -3.09
C SER A 120 -2.79 -21.86 -4.37
N ALA A 121 -1.47 -21.90 -4.45
CA ALA A 121 -0.74 -22.60 -5.50
C ALA A 121 -0.85 -24.11 -5.25
N VAL A 122 -2.07 -24.65 -5.30
CA VAL A 122 -2.34 -26.08 -5.22
C VAL A 122 -3.50 -26.41 -6.16
N ALA A 123 -3.24 -26.29 -7.46
CA ALA A 123 -4.03 -26.94 -8.51
C ALA A 123 -3.25 -27.08 -9.83
N ASP A 124 -1.92 -27.29 -9.75
CA ASP A 124 -1.15 -27.89 -10.85
C ASP A 124 -0.72 -29.29 -10.39
N GLY A 125 -1.71 -30.11 -10.05
CA GLY A 125 -1.57 -31.56 -9.96
C GLY A 125 -1.57 -32.09 -11.38
N GLY A 126 -0.36 -32.26 -11.93
CA GLY A 126 -0.13 -32.64 -13.31
C GLY A 126 -0.97 -33.82 -13.78
N LEU A 127 -1.54 -33.65 -14.96
CA LEU A 127 -1.84 -34.74 -15.88
C LEU A 127 -0.58 -35.60 -16.04
N SER A 128 -0.53 -36.76 -15.40
CA SER A 128 0.30 -37.89 -15.83
C SER A 128 -0.62 -39.04 -16.20
N LEU A 129 -1.09 -38.96 -17.44
CA LEU A 129 -1.51 -40.11 -18.20
C LEU A 129 -0.23 -40.82 -18.66
N LEU A 130 0.03 -42.06 -18.21
CA LEU A 130 0.44 -43.21 -19.03
C LEU A 130 1.02 -44.36 -18.19
N ALA A 131 0.38 -45.51 -18.39
CA ALA A 131 0.92 -46.87 -18.39
C ALA A 131 1.53 -47.40 -17.08
N ASP A 132 0.70 -48.09 -16.30
CA ASP A 132 1.18 -49.26 -15.56
C ASP A 132 0.59 -50.52 -16.23
N SER A 133 1.49 -51.41 -16.62
CA SER A 133 1.20 -52.65 -17.32
C SER A 133 0.81 -53.70 -16.28
N ALA A 134 -0.28 -54.43 -16.51
CA ALA A 134 -0.53 -55.70 -15.84
C ALA A 134 -0.93 -56.74 -16.89
N ASP A 135 0.10 -57.44 -17.34
CA ASP A 135 0.08 -58.86 -17.70
C ASP A 135 -0.69 -59.64 -16.63
N ASP A 136 -1.76 -60.38 -16.99
CA ASP A 136 -2.01 -61.72 -16.44
C ASP A 136 -3.10 -62.45 -17.25
N ALA A 137 -2.91 -63.76 -17.35
CA ALA A 137 -3.47 -64.68 -18.33
C ALA A 137 -4.87 -65.22 -18.02
N ALA A 138 -5.58 -65.68 -19.06
CA ALA A 138 -6.31 -66.95 -18.99
C ALA A 138 -6.67 -67.45 -20.41
N ILE A 139 -6.16 -68.65 -20.72
CA ILE A 139 -6.65 -69.56 -21.76
C ILE A 139 -7.88 -70.27 -21.21
#